data_AF-A0A366M2X0-F1
#
_entry.id   AF-A0A366M2X0-F1
#
_cell.length_a   1.000
_cell.length_b   1.000
_cell.length_c   1.000
_cell.angle_alpha   90.00
_cell.angle_beta   90.00
_cell.angle_gamma   90.00
#
_symmetry.space_group_name_H-M   'P 1'
#
loop_
_entity.id
_entity.type
_entity.pdbx_description
1 polymer ?
#
loop_
_entity_poly.entity_id
_entity_poly.type
_entity_poly.pdbx_seq_one_letter_code
_entity_poly.pdbx_strand_id
1 'polypeptide(L)'
;MGYTLLRGEFVIRYPDRPRQGPEPDGDTVKFRPDTPALVEGLPRPSGAPPQLSARGISVRLEAVDALETHFGDTHQELAGANAARDELLRLLGFTNVVFWPDLPNKVKSADQDTMRGHVLTNGVDANGRLIAFVYPGDPTGPDGSAVFMDEALTDRSVNAALLAAGHVYPAFYATLPVALRTHLAAVSRAARAAASPTGLWPRSTADPDGFGEVADLAGLEELVVWPKLFRRIVPYLAAGFTGFDGFDAWLRADPVHRDDELFLLDRLERGHMHDVVRGDGDRIRLTVWPEDFVISPDPALPGAPTVPRPAAAADVLIVAVLPDPAGADRGRELITLVNTTAAEIDLTGWRLADGADGARGGRPLSGVLGGGAVVQIALGAAHLGNKGDALILADGTGAVVDQVAFKAEAVKTGRTICFGRG
;
A
#
# COMPACT_ATOMS: atom_id res chain seq x y z
N MET A 1 13.17 1.80 -0.03
CA MET A 1 12.10 1.96 0.99
C MET A 1 12.10 0.71 1.85
N GLY A 2 11.90 0.87 3.16
CA GLY A 2 11.72 -0.28 4.06
C GLY A 2 10.31 -0.85 3.92
N TYR A 3 10.13 -2.10 4.33
CA TYR A 3 8.81 -2.71 4.44
C TYR A 3 8.27 -2.50 5.86
N THR A 4 6.97 -2.25 5.99
CA THR A 4 6.29 -2.21 7.28
C THR A 4 5.60 -3.54 7.52
N LEU A 5 5.85 -4.15 8.67
CA LEU A 5 5.13 -5.33 9.12
C LEU A 5 3.74 -4.94 9.62
N LEU A 6 2.70 -5.52 9.03
CA LEU A 6 1.33 -5.42 9.53
C LEU A 6 0.81 -6.80 9.91
N ARG A 7 0.40 -6.96 11.18
CA ARG A 7 -0.29 -8.15 11.69
C ARG A 7 -1.78 -8.06 11.37
N GLY A 8 -2.44 -9.21 11.24
CA GLY A 8 -3.88 -9.22 11.00
C GLY A 8 -4.43 -10.55 10.55
N GLU A 9 -5.52 -10.47 9.81
CA GLU A 9 -6.23 -11.62 9.28
C GLU A 9 -6.55 -11.44 7.80
N PHE A 10 -6.31 -12.49 7.01
CA PHE A 10 -6.91 -12.59 5.69
C PHE A 10 -8.38 -12.93 5.82
N VAL A 11 -9.22 -12.34 4.99
CA VAL A 11 -10.68 -12.49 5.03
C VAL A 11 -11.18 -12.92 3.66
N ILE A 12 -11.94 -14.01 3.59
CA ILE A 12 -12.47 -14.51 2.32
C ILE A 12 -13.99 -14.51 2.26
N ARG A 13 -14.65 -14.36 3.42
CA ARG A 13 -16.11 -14.38 3.51
C ARG A 13 -16.59 -13.48 4.64
N TYR A 14 -17.75 -12.85 4.42
CA TYR A 14 -18.46 -12.11 5.45
C TYR A 14 -19.71 -12.91 5.86
N PRO A 15 -19.73 -13.57 7.03
CA PRO A 15 -20.84 -14.45 7.41
C PRO A 15 -22.18 -13.71 7.53
N ASP A 16 -22.14 -12.41 7.86
CA ASP A 16 -23.32 -11.55 7.95
C ASP A 16 -23.87 -11.13 6.58
N ARG A 17 -23.04 -11.17 5.52
CA ARG A 17 -23.40 -10.80 4.14
C ARG A 17 -22.64 -11.67 3.12
N PRO A 18 -22.91 -12.98 3.06
CA PRO A 18 -22.06 -13.92 2.32
C PRO A 18 -21.98 -13.63 0.81
N ARG A 19 -23.02 -13.00 0.23
CA ARG A 19 -23.05 -12.62 -1.19
C ARG A 19 -22.40 -11.25 -1.48
N GLN A 20 -22.01 -10.52 -0.45
CA GLN A 20 -21.28 -9.25 -0.53
C GLN A 20 -19.87 -9.40 0.08
N GLY A 21 -19.37 -10.64 0.16
CA GLY A 21 -18.04 -10.98 0.65
C GLY A 21 -16.91 -10.44 -0.26
N PRO A 22 -15.65 -10.57 0.18
CA PRO A 22 -14.49 -10.41 -0.68
C PRO A 22 -14.55 -11.31 -1.92
N GLU A 23 -13.83 -10.91 -2.97
CA GLU A 23 -13.55 -11.70 -4.17
C GLU A 23 -12.05 -11.92 -4.23
N PRO A 24 -11.49 -12.89 -3.47
CA PRO A 24 -10.08 -13.23 -3.64
C PRO A 24 -9.85 -13.74 -5.07
N ASP A 25 -8.76 -13.32 -5.68
CA ASP A 25 -8.30 -13.79 -6.99
C ASP A 25 -6.85 -14.35 -6.87
N GLY A 26 -6.12 -14.50 -7.97
CA GLY A 26 -4.77 -15.08 -7.93
C GLY A 26 -3.67 -14.16 -7.38
N ASP A 27 -3.93 -12.86 -7.20
CA ASP A 27 -2.94 -11.90 -6.71
C ASP A 27 -3.51 -10.84 -5.74
N THR A 28 -4.76 -10.98 -5.33
CA THR A 28 -5.45 -10.05 -4.45
C THR A 28 -6.24 -10.79 -3.38
N VAL A 29 -6.07 -10.36 -2.13
CA VAL A 29 -6.81 -10.91 -0.97
C VAL A 29 -7.21 -9.79 -0.01
N LYS A 30 -8.36 -9.93 0.65
CA LYS A 30 -8.78 -8.97 1.69
C LYS A 30 -7.98 -9.23 2.97
N PHE A 31 -7.51 -8.17 3.60
CA PHE A 31 -6.76 -8.20 4.84
C PHE A 31 -7.35 -7.22 5.85
N ARG A 32 -7.56 -7.69 7.08
CA ARG A 32 -7.98 -6.88 8.21
C ARG A 32 -6.78 -6.71 9.15
N PRO A 33 -6.14 -5.52 9.17
CA PRO A 33 -5.01 -5.27 10.05
C PRO A 33 -5.46 -5.23 11.52
N ASP A 34 -4.60 -5.70 12.43
CA ASP A 34 -4.81 -5.61 13.88
C ASP A 34 -4.79 -4.15 14.33
N THR A 35 -3.90 -3.34 13.74
CA THR A 35 -3.78 -1.90 14.00
C THR A 35 -4.05 -1.07 12.74
N PRO A 36 -5.33 -0.76 12.44
CA PRO A 36 -5.72 0.01 11.24
C PRO A 36 -4.99 1.35 11.06
N ALA A 37 -4.63 2.03 12.16
CA ALA A 37 -3.92 3.31 12.11
C ALA A 37 -2.55 3.24 11.42
N LEU A 38 -1.90 2.07 11.42
CA LEU A 38 -0.61 1.88 10.75
C LEU A 38 -0.73 1.94 9.22
N VAL A 39 -1.89 1.56 8.67
CA VAL A 39 -2.15 1.63 7.22
C VAL A 39 -2.25 3.08 6.75
N GLU A 40 -2.82 3.96 7.58
CA GLU A 40 -2.91 5.39 7.25
C GLU A 40 -1.52 6.05 7.18
N GLY A 41 -0.55 5.56 7.96
CA GLY A 41 0.83 6.03 7.96
C GLY A 41 1.73 5.48 6.84
N LEU A 42 1.20 4.72 5.88
CA LEU A 42 2.02 4.12 4.83
C LEU A 42 2.32 5.11 3.68
N PRO A 43 3.47 4.94 2.98
CA PRO A 43 3.78 5.68 1.76
C PRO A 43 2.70 5.52 0.68
N ARG A 44 2.43 6.60 -0.07
CA ARG A 44 1.41 6.63 -1.13
C ARG A 44 2.00 7.30 -2.37
N PRO A 45 2.78 6.59 -3.22
CA PRO A 45 3.45 7.20 -4.37
C PRO A 45 2.53 7.99 -5.31
N SER A 46 1.29 7.49 -5.49
CA SER A 46 0.21 8.12 -6.27
C SER A 46 -0.58 9.20 -5.51
N GLY A 47 -0.34 9.36 -4.21
CA GLY A 47 -1.14 10.20 -3.31
C GLY A 47 -2.56 9.69 -3.02
N ALA A 48 -2.95 8.54 -3.57
CA ALA A 48 -4.26 7.94 -3.33
C ALA A 48 -4.36 7.43 -1.88
N PRO A 49 -5.46 7.71 -1.16
CA PRO A 49 -5.65 7.19 0.19
C PRO A 49 -5.94 5.68 0.22
N PRO A 50 -5.60 4.98 1.31
CA PRO A 50 -5.96 3.58 1.47
C PRO A 50 -7.48 3.45 1.51
N GLN A 51 -8.02 2.46 0.79
CA GLN A 51 -9.42 2.06 0.87
C GLN A 51 -9.63 1.15 2.10
N LEU A 52 -9.29 1.68 3.27
CA LEU A 52 -9.43 0.99 4.54
C LEU A 52 -10.86 1.14 5.07
N SER A 53 -11.40 0.05 5.62
CA SER A 53 -12.72 0.03 6.24
C SER A 53 -12.73 -0.88 7.46
N ALA A 54 -13.85 -0.91 8.20
CA ALA A 54 -14.04 -1.88 9.28
C ALA A 54 -13.95 -3.35 8.80
N ARG A 55 -14.12 -3.61 7.50
CA ARG A 55 -13.95 -4.94 6.89
C ARG A 55 -12.53 -5.16 6.33
N GLY A 56 -11.60 -4.25 6.62
CA GLY A 56 -10.22 -4.30 6.15
C GLY A 56 -9.98 -3.57 4.84
N ILE A 57 -8.83 -3.85 4.25
CA ILE A 57 -8.26 -3.30 3.02
C ILE A 57 -7.90 -4.45 2.08
N SER A 58 -7.89 -4.22 0.77
CA SER A 58 -7.41 -5.25 -0.18
C SER A 58 -5.89 -5.17 -0.29
N VAL A 59 -5.24 -6.33 -0.33
CA VAL A 59 -3.80 -6.46 -0.55
C VAL A 59 -3.60 -6.95 -1.97
N ARG A 60 -2.90 -6.17 -2.78
CA ARG A 60 -2.31 -6.59 -4.04
C ARG A 60 -0.96 -7.21 -3.72
N LEU A 61 -0.77 -8.46 -4.12
CA LEU A 61 0.48 -9.16 -3.94
C LEU A 61 1.56 -8.44 -4.76
N GLU A 62 2.64 -8.05 -4.08
CA GLU A 62 3.79 -7.44 -4.72
C GLU A 62 4.49 -8.42 -5.68
N ALA A 63 5.04 -7.86 -6.76
CA ALA A 63 5.89 -8.53 -7.75
C ALA A 63 5.19 -9.54 -8.68
N VAL A 64 3.89 -9.78 -8.53
CA VAL A 64 3.13 -10.77 -9.30
C VAL A 64 1.85 -10.18 -9.90
N ASP A 65 1.40 -10.79 -11.00
CA ASP A 65 0.16 -10.46 -11.70
C ASP A 65 -0.51 -11.77 -12.16
N ALA A 66 -1.68 -12.08 -11.64
CA ALA A 66 -2.42 -13.30 -11.96
C ALA A 66 -3.37 -13.08 -13.14
N LEU A 67 -3.72 -14.17 -13.84
CA LEU A 67 -4.80 -14.14 -14.82
C LEU A 67 -6.11 -13.70 -14.15
N GLU A 68 -6.90 -12.91 -14.86
CA GLU A 68 -8.10 -12.26 -14.31
C GLU A 68 -9.24 -13.27 -14.09
N THR A 69 -9.64 -13.51 -12.84
CA THR A 69 -10.90 -14.23 -12.54
C THR A 69 -12.13 -13.37 -12.87
N HIS A 70 -11.95 -12.05 -12.90
CA HIS A 70 -12.93 -11.05 -13.30
C HIS A 70 -12.23 -9.73 -13.62
N PHE A 71 -12.63 -9.09 -14.71
CA PHE A 71 -12.23 -7.73 -15.06
C PHE A 71 -13.41 -7.03 -15.76
N GLY A 72 -14.15 -6.19 -15.04
CA GLY A 72 -15.46 -5.74 -15.52
C GLY A 72 -16.41 -6.93 -15.70
N ASP A 73 -16.97 -7.09 -16.89
CA ASP A 73 -17.89 -8.18 -17.23
C ASP A 73 -17.19 -9.37 -17.94
N THR A 74 -15.85 -9.41 -17.96
CA THR A 74 -15.03 -10.44 -18.64
C THR A 74 -14.04 -11.11 -17.69
N HIS A 75 -13.24 -12.06 -18.19
CA HIS A 75 -12.25 -12.86 -17.46
C HIS A 75 -11.10 -13.29 -18.38
N GLN A 76 -10.11 -13.98 -17.83
CA GLN A 76 -8.97 -14.50 -18.57
C GLN A 76 -8.65 -15.93 -18.17
N GLU A 77 -8.64 -16.85 -19.14
CA GLU A 77 -8.38 -18.29 -19.04
C GLU A 77 -8.75 -18.83 -17.65
N LEU A 78 -10.06 -19.01 -17.43
CA LEU A 78 -10.62 -19.20 -16.10
C LEU A 78 -10.00 -20.37 -15.34
N ALA A 79 -9.56 -21.45 -16.01
CA ALA A 79 -8.97 -22.56 -15.29
C ALA A 79 -7.63 -22.16 -14.67
N GLY A 80 -6.78 -21.43 -15.40
CA GLY A 80 -5.54 -20.84 -14.90
C GLY A 80 -5.77 -19.77 -13.83
N ALA A 81 -6.71 -18.84 -14.05
CA ALA A 81 -7.04 -17.79 -13.08
C ALA A 81 -7.55 -18.37 -11.75
N ASN A 82 -8.47 -19.36 -11.83
CA ASN A 82 -8.98 -20.05 -10.65
C ASN A 82 -7.89 -20.89 -9.97
N ALA A 83 -6.99 -21.54 -10.73
CA ALA A 83 -5.88 -22.30 -10.15
C ALA A 83 -4.94 -21.41 -9.33
N ALA A 84 -4.63 -20.20 -9.81
CA ALA A 84 -3.83 -19.24 -9.07
C ALA A 84 -4.53 -18.77 -7.77
N ARG A 85 -5.83 -18.45 -7.85
CA ARG A 85 -6.65 -18.10 -6.68
C ARG A 85 -6.70 -19.23 -5.65
N ASP A 86 -6.99 -20.44 -6.10
CA ASP A 86 -7.16 -21.59 -5.21
C ASP A 86 -5.84 -21.94 -4.52
N GLU A 87 -4.71 -21.81 -5.23
CA GLU A 87 -3.37 -21.97 -4.65
C GLU A 87 -3.02 -20.86 -3.65
N LEU A 88 -3.35 -19.59 -3.95
CA LEU A 88 -3.21 -18.48 -3.00
C LEU A 88 -3.95 -18.81 -1.69
N LEU A 89 -5.23 -19.21 -1.79
CA LEU A 89 -6.06 -19.54 -0.64
C LEU A 89 -5.51 -20.74 0.15
N ARG A 90 -5.04 -21.79 -0.54
CA ARG A 90 -4.42 -22.95 0.08
C ARG A 90 -3.14 -22.59 0.83
N LEU A 91 -2.28 -21.76 0.24
CA LEU A 91 -1.02 -21.30 0.85
C LEU A 91 -1.25 -20.40 2.07
N LEU A 92 -2.36 -19.66 2.09
CA LEU A 92 -2.81 -18.90 3.27
C LEU A 92 -3.49 -19.77 4.33
N GLY A 93 -3.72 -21.06 4.03
CA GLY A 93 -4.25 -22.06 4.95
C GLY A 93 -5.77 -22.19 4.97
N PHE A 94 -6.49 -21.57 4.02
CA PHE A 94 -7.93 -21.80 3.88
C PHE A 94 -8.21 -23.18 3.30
N THR A 95 -9.22 -23.86 3.85
CA THR A 95 -9.65 -25.20 3.41
C THR A 95 -11.14 -25.24 3.14
N ASN A 96 -11.54 -26.20 2.30
CA ASN A 96 -12.94 -26.43 1.89
C ASN A 96 -13.65 -25.17 1.36
N VAL A 97 -12.91 -24.31 0.65
CA VAL A 97 -13.46 -23.10 0.03
C VAL A 97 -14.35 -23.50 -1.14
N VAL A 98 -15.60 -23.05 -1.10
CA VAL A 98 -16.61 -23.28 -2.13
C VAL A 98 -17.16 -21.93 -2.57
N PHE A 99 -17.20 -21.70 -3.88
CA PHE A 99 -17.76 -20.49 -4.47
C PHE A 99 -19.23 -20.66 -4.85
N TRP A 100 -19.96 -19.56 -4.99
CA TRP A 100 -21.33 -19.60 -5.48
C TRP A 100 -21.36 -19.94 -6.98
N PRO A 101 -22.26 -20.82 -7.45
CA PRO A 101 -22.39 -21.09 -8.88
C PRO A 101 -22.78 -19.87 -9.71
N ASP A 102 -23.56 -18.96 -9.13
CA ASP A 102 -24.09 -17.75 -9.75
C ASP A 102 -23.26 -16.48 -9.44
N LEU A 103 -22.28 -16.59 -8.54
CA LEU A 103 -21.31 -15.54 -8.20
C LEU A 103 -19.93 -16.20 -8.03
N PRO A 104 -19.26 -16.60 -9.13
CA PRO A 104 -18.12 -17.53 -9.09
C PRO A 104 -16.89 -16.98 -8.38
N ASN A 105 -16.85 -15.68 -8.09
CA ASN A 105 -15.77 -15.03 -7.33
C ASN A 105 -16.13 -14.80 -5.86
N LYS A 106 -17.39 -15.03 -5.46
CA LYS A 106 -17.84 -14.91 -4.06
C LYS A 106 -17.79 -16.26 -3.35
N VAL A 107 -17.16 -16.29 -2.18
CA VAL A 107 -17.11 -17.50 -1.34
C VAL A 107 -18.48 -17.76 -0.70
N LYS A 108 -19.02 -18.96 -0.96
CA LYS A 108 -20.24 -19.51 -0.35
C LYS A 108 -19.99 -20.05 1.04
N SER A 109 -18.94 -20.87 1.18
CA SER A 109 -18.53 -21.52 2.43
C SER A 109 -17.04 -21.84 2.44
N ALA A 110 -16.46 -21.93 3.62
CA ALA A 110 -15.11 -22.42 3.90
C ALA A 110 -15.10 -22.97 5.34
N ASP A 111 -14.06 -23.73 5.71
CA ASP A 111 -13.89 -24.16 7.11
C ASP A 111 -13.67 -22.96 8.04
N GLN A 112 -12.97 -21.93 7.56
CA GLN A 112 -12.79 -20.65 8.23
C GLN A 112 -13.05 -19.48 7.29
N ASP A 113 -13.77 -18.46 7.78
CA ASP A 113 -14.02 -17.21 7.05
C ASP A 113 -12.80 -16.28 7.05
N THR A 114 -11.91 -16.44 8.05
CA THR A 114 -10.68 -15.68 8.24
C THR A 114 -9.52 -16.58 8.66
N MET A 115 -8.29 -16.17 8.34
CA MET A 115 -7.05 -16.85 8.75
C MET A 115 -6.03 -15.84 9.26
N ARG A 116 -5.37 -16.15 10.38
CA ARG A 116 -4.26 -15.32 10.91
C ARG A 116 -3.12 -15.26 9.90
N GLY A 117 -2.53 -14.07 9.78
CA GLY A 117 -1.46 -13.82 8.85
C GLY A 117 -0.81 -12.47 9.08
N HIS A 118 0.18 -12.16 8.25
CA HIS A 118 0.78 -10.85 8.21
C HIS A 118 1.18 -10.47 6.81
N VAL A 119 1.35 -9.17 6.62
CA VAL A 119 1.84 -8.60 5.37
C VAL A 119 3.08 -7.74 5.64
N LEU A 120 4.03 -7.80 4.73
CA LEU A 120 5.15 -6.88 4.67
C LEU A 120 4.89 -5.95 3.49
N THR A 121 4.52 -4.71 3.77
CA THR A 121 4.06 -3.74 2.77
C THR A 121 5.04 -2.58 2.61
N ASN A 122 5.22 -2.10 1.39
CA ASN A 122 5.99 -0.87 1.12
C ASN A 122 5.11 0.35 0.83
N GLY A 123 3.78 0.21 0.84
CA GLY A 123 2.88 1.34 0.62
C GLY A 123 1.49 0.97 0.11
N VAL A 124 0.81 2.02 -0.34
CA VAL A 124 -0.53 1.99 -0.91
C VAL A 124 -0.45 2.33 -2.41
N ASP A 125 -1.12 1.55 -3.25
CA ASP A 125 -1.19 1.78 -4.70
C ASP A 125 -2.18 2.89 -5.09
N ALA A 126 -2.23 3.24 -6.37
CA ALA A 126 -3.18 4.21 -6.93
C ALA A 126 -4.67 3.86 -6.73
N ASN A 127 -4.98 2.60 -6.46
CA ASN A 127 -6.33 2.13 -6.18
C ASN A 127 -6.64 2.05 -4.67
N GLY A 128 -5.73 2.51 -3.82
CA GLY A 128 -5.89 2.46 -2.37
C GLY A 128 -5.73 1.07 -1.76
N ARG A 129 -5.07 0.14 -2.45
CA ARG A 129 -4.76 -1.22 -1.97
C ARG A 129 -3.36 -1.24 -1.34
N LEU A 130 -3.14 -2.13 -0.37
CA LEU A 130 -1.78 -2.41 0.09
C LEU A 130 -1.01 -3.12 -1.03
N ILE A 131 0.25 -2.74 -1.25
CA ILE A 131 1.20 -3.55 -2.04
C ILE A 131 2.07 -4.31 -1.05
N ALA A 132 2.02 -5.64 -1.06
CA ALA A 132 2.71 -6.42 -0.03
C ALA A 132 3.12 -7.84 -0.42
N PHE A 133 4.14 -8.34 0.27
CA PHE A 133 4.36 -9.77 0.44
C PHE A 133 3.46 -10.29 1.56
N VAL A 134 2.79 -11.42 1.32
CA VAL A 134 1.82 -11.99 2.27
C VAL A 134 2.32 -13.33 2.85
N TYR A 135 2.01 -13.57 4.12
CA TYR A 135 2.51 -14.71 4.88
C TYR A 135 1.41 -15.29 5.79
N PRO A 136 1.22 -16.62 5.83
CA PRO A 136 0.34 -17.24 6.81
C PRO A 136 0.92 -17.17 8.23
N GLY A 137 0.05 -17.11 9.23
CA GLY A 137 0.42 -17.13 10.64
C GLY A 137 0.96 -15.80 11.19
N ASP A 138 1.15 -15.77 12.50
CA ASP A 138 1.64 -14.57 13.21
C ASP A 138 3.15 -14.39 13.03
N PRO A 139 3.62 -13.14 12.85
CA PRO A 139 5.04 -12.83 12.70
C PRO A 139 5.73 -12.77 14.06
N THR A 140 7.06 -12.88 14.06
CA THR A 140 7.88 -12.73 15.28
C THR A 140 8.04 -11.28 15.73
N GLY A 141 8.00 -10.30 14.81
CA GLY A 141 8.24 -8.87 15.08
C GLY A 141 6.97 -8.09 15.48
N PRO A 142 7.09 -6.96 16.22
CA PRO A 142 5.95 -6.15 16.62
C PRO A 142 5.24 -5.52 15.42
N ASP A 143 3.92 -5.34 15.54
CA ASP A 143 3.11 -4.67 14.52
C ASP A 143 3.61 -3.24 14.26
N GLY A 144 3.74 -2.85 12.99
CA GLY A 144 4.26 -1.56 12.56
C GLY A 144 5.79 -1.45 12.49
N SER A 145 6.53 -2.52 12.81
CA SER A 145 8.00 -2.49 12.69
C SER A 145 8.47 -2.39 11.24
N ALA A 146 9.56 -1.65 11.04
CA ALA A 146 10.29 -1.67 9.79
C ALA A 146 11.06 -2.99 9.67
N VAL A 147 10.90 -3.66 8.52
CA VAL A 147 11.52 -4.93 8.19
C VAL A 147 12.38 -4.74 6.94
N PHE A 148 13.64 -5.20 7.03
CA PHE A 148 14.48 -5.34 5.86
C PHE A 148 14.08 -6.61 5.12
N MET A 149 13.62 -6.47 3.89
CA MET A 149 13.24 -7.60 3.06
C MET A 149 14.48 -8.11 2.31
N ASP A 150 14.90 -9.33 2.64
CA ASP A 150 15.94 -10.07 1.94
C ASP A 150 15.33 -11.21 1.09
N GLU A 151 16.17 -11.86 0.27
CA GLU A 151 15.74 -12.95 -0.62
C GLU A 151 15.11 -14.12 0.17
N ALA A 152 15.69 -14.48 1.32
CA ALA A 152 15.21 -15.59 2.14
C ALA A 152 13.84 -15.32 2.75
N LEU A 153 13.54 -14.08 3.13
CA LEU A 153 12.21 -13.68 3.60
C LEU A 153 11.23 -13.63 2.44
N THR A 154 11.64 -13.06 1.29
CA THR A 154 10.84 -13.07 0.06
C THR A 154 10.45 -14.49 -0.37
N ASP A 155 11.36 -15.46 -0.32
CA ASP A 155 11.10 -16.86 -0.69
C ASP A 155 10.09 -17.57 0.22
N ARG A 156 9.91 -17.08 1.45
CA ARG A 156 8.88 -17.61 2.36
C ARG A 156 7.49 -17.02 2.10
N SER A 157 7.38 -16.01 1.23
CA SER A 157 6.09 -15.38 0.92
C SER A 157 5.24 -16.26 0.01
N VAL A 158 3.92 -16.09 0.13
CA VAL A 158 2.98 -16.72 -0.81
C VAL A 158 3.21 -16.20 -2.24
N ASN A 159 3.60 -14.93 -2.40
CA ASN A 159 3.92 -14.32 -3.69
C ASN A 159 5.02 -15.11 -4.43
N ALA A 160 6.13 -15.39 -3.75
CA ALA A 160 7.25 -16.12 -4.34
C ALA A 160 6.88 -17.57 -4.64
N ALA A 161 6.07 -18.21 -3.78
CA ALA A 161 5.58 -19.56 -4.01
C ALA A 161 4.69 -19.64 -5.27
N LEU A 162 3.77 -18.70 -5.46
CA LEU A 162 2.94 -18.61 -6.67
C LEU A 162 3.78 -18.39 -7.93
N LEU A 163 4.77 -17.49 -7.86
CA LEU A 163 5.68 -17.19 -8.97
C LEU A 163 6.53 -18.41 -9.33
N ALA A 164 7.12 -19.08 -8.34
CA ALA A 164 7.95 -20.27 -8.52
C ALA A 164 7.17 -21.45 -9.10
N ALA A 165 5.89 -21.59 -8.72
CA ALA A 165 4.99 -22.61 -9.26
C ALA A 165 4.50 -22.28 -10.69
N GLY A 166 4.73 -21.07 -11.18
CA GLY A 166 4.27 -20.60 -12.49
C GLY A 166 2.75 -20.39 -12.54
N HIS A 167 2.12 -20.02 -11.43
CA HIS A 167 0.69 -19.67 -11.37
C HIS A 167 0.42 -18.21 -11.75
N VAL A 168 1.44 -17.36 -11.73
CA VAL A 168 1.35 -15.92 -11.97
C VAL A 168 2.48 -15.43 -12.86
N TYR A 169 2.25 -14.34 -13.59
CA TYR A 169 3.32 -13.61 -14.27
C TYR A 169 4.06 -12.71 -13.27
N PRO A 170 5.31 -12.34 -13.54
CA PRO A 170 5.98 -11.28 -12.80
C PRO A 170 5.41 -9.91 -13.20
N ALA A 171 5.34 -9.00 -12.24
CA ALA A 171 5.01 -7.59 -12.45
C ALA A 171 5.77 -6.71 -11.46
N PHE A 172 6.90 -6.18 -11.90
CA PHE A 172 7.83 -5.45 -11.04
C PHE A 172 7.58 -3.95 -11.12
N TYR A 173 7.18 -3.35 -10.01
CA TYR A 173 7.04 -1.90 -9.89
C TYR A 173 8.33 -1.25 -9.39
N ALA A 174 8.51 0.05 -9.68
CA ALA A 174 9.70 0.81 -9.27
C ALA A 174 9.91 0.89 -7.74
N THR A 175 8.87 0.58 -6.94
CA THR A 175 8.93 0.50 -5.48
C THR A 175 9.60 -0.79 -4.97
N LEU A 176 9.71 -1.84 -5.79
CA LEU A 176 10.35 -3.10 -5.45
C LEU A 176 11.89 -2.94 -5.45
N PRO A 177 12.59 -3.29 -4.34
CA PRO A 177 14.04 -3.21 -4.28
C PRO A 177 14.74 -4.00 -5.39
N VAL A 178 15.83 -3.42 -5.93
CA VAL A 178 16.60 -3.99 -7.06
C VAL A 178 17.08 -5.42 -6.78
N ALA A 179 17.55 -5.72 -5.57
CA ALA A 179 18.00 -7.06 -5.20
C ALA A 179 16.85 -8.08 -5.30
N LEU A 180 15.69 -7.76 -4.71
CA LEU A 180 14.51 -8.62 -4.75
C LEU A 180 13.96 -8.79 -6.17
N ARG A 181 13.98 -7.72 -6.96
CA ARG A 181 13.61 -7.80 -8.39
C ARG A 181 14.52 -8.76 -9.14
N THR A 182 15.83 -8.67 -8.93
CA THR A 182 16.80 -9.55 -9.60
C THR A 182 16.57 -11.01 -9.22
N HIS A 183 16.34 -11.27 -7.94
CA HIS A 183 16.03 -12.59 -7.40
C HIS A 183 14.72 -13.15 -7.97
N LEU A 184 13.62 -12.41 -7.88
CA LEU A 184 12.30 -12.84 -8.38
C LEU A 184 12.26 -12.98 -9.90
N ALA A 185 13.04 -12.18 -10.64
CA ALA A 185 13.23 -12.38 -12.08
C ALA A 185 13.92 -13.72 -12.38
N ALA A 186 14.88 -14.15 -11.56
CA ALA A 186 15.49 -15.47 -11.69
C ALA A 186 14.49 -16.60 -11.37
N VAL A 187 13.68 -16.44 -10.32
CA VAL A 187 12.60 -17.37 -9.96
C VAL A 187 11.59 -17.51 -11.12
N SER A 188 11.13 -16.39 -11.69
CA SER A 188 10.18 -16.40 -12.81
C SER A 188 10.74 -17.05 -14.06
N ARG A 189 11.99 -16.73 -14.44
CA ARG A 189 12.66 -17.38 -15.58
C ARG A 189 12.81 -18.89 -15.37
N ALA A 190 13.10 -19.33 -14.14
CA ALA A 190 13.17 -20.75 -13.82
C ALA A 190 11.80 -21.43 -13.92
N ALA A 191 10.74 -20.80 -13.41
CA ALA A 191 9.36 -21.30 -13.55
C ALA A 191 8.93 -21.40 -15.02
N ARG A 192 9.27 -20.39 -15.83
CA ARG A 192 9.03 -20.39 -17.28
C ARG A 192 9.77 -21.51 -17.99
N ALA A 193 11.06 -21.69 -17.71
CA ALA A 193 11.86 -22.76 -18.30
C ALA A 193 11.39 -24.15 -17.88
N ALA A 194 10.91 -24.31 -16.63
CA ALA A 194 10.37 -25.57 -16.15
C ALA A 194 9.02 -25.94 -16.79
N ALA A 195 8.24 -24.93 -17.21
CA ALA A 195 6.96 -25.08 -17.90
C ALA A 195 6.08 -26.17 -17.27
N SER A 196 5.85 -26.08 -15.95
CA SER A 196 5.03 -27.05 -15.23
C SER A 196 3.67 -27.23 -15.92
N PRO A 197 3.20 -28.47 -16.17
CA PRO A 197 1.90 -28.71 -16.81
C PRO A 197 0.71 -28.08 -16.08
N THR A 198 0.84 -27.85 -14.78
CA THR A 198 -0.19 -27.22 -13.93
C THR A 198 -0.05 -25.69 -13.85
N GLY A 199 1.03 -25.13 -14.39
CA GLY A 199 1.27 -23.68 -14.45
C GLY A 199 0.76 -23.06 -15.75
N LEU A 200 1.01 -21.76 -15.91
CA LEU A 200 0.57 -20.97 -17.06
C LEU A 200 1.50 -21.11 -18.28
N TRP A 201 2.80 -21.32 -18.05
CA TRP A 201 3.83 -21.21 -19.09
C TRP A 201 3.64 -22.15 -20.29
N PRO A 202 3.17 -23.41 -20.16
CA PRO A 202 2.88 -24.25 -21.33
C PRO A 202 1.80 -23.70 -22.27
N ARG A 203 0.96 -22.79 -21.78
CA ARG A 203 -0.16 -22.18 -22.51
C ARG A 203 0.08 -20.70 -22.83
N SER A 204 1.17 -20.10 -22.31
CA SER A 204 1.51 -18.69 -22.53
C SER A 204 1.58 -18.38 -24.02
N THR A 205 1.04 -17.23 -24.40
CA THR A 205 1.05 -16.70 -25.77
C THR A 205 1.06 -15.17 -25.72
N ALA A 206 1.11 -14.54 -26.91
CA ALA A 206 1.25 -13.09 -27.07
C ALA A 206 2.44 -12.54 -26.26
N ASP A 207 3.54 -13.28 -26.32
CA ASP A 207 4.77 -13.05 -25.59
C ASP A 207 5.97 -12.94 -26.56
N PRO A 208 7.20 -12.72 -26.08
CA PRO A 208 8.35 -12.53 -26.99
C PRO A 208 8.64 -13.72 -27.93
N ASP A 209 8.17 -14.92 -27.61
CA ASP A 209 8.37 -16.11 -28.45
C ASP A 209 7.36 -16.20 -29.59
N GLY A 210 6.22 -15.48 -29.53
CA GLY A 210 5.21 -15.55 -30.58
C GLY A 210 4.02 -14.61 -30.45
N PHE A 211 3.33 -14.40 -31.57
CA PHE A 211 2.06 -13.70 -31.59
C PHE A 211 0.94 -14.58 -31.02
N GLY A 212 0.04 -13.96 -30.25
CA GLY A 212 -1.28 -14.51 -29.98
C GLY A 212 -2.30 -13.95 -30.98
N GLU A 213 -3.23 -14.78 -31.42
CA GLU A 213 -4.35 -14.41 -32.28
C GLU A 213 -5.57 -14.04 -31.43
N VAL A 214 -6.13 -12.86 -31.66
CA VAL A 214 -7.31 -12.34 -30.94
C VAL A 214 -8.31 -11.83 -31.97
N ALA A 215 -9.23 -12.70 -32.37
CA ALA A 215 -10.29 -12.37 -33.31
C ALA A 215 -11.37 -11.46 -32.68
N ASP A 216 -11.69 -11.70 -31.41
CA ASP A 216 -12.68 -10.97 -30.63
C ASP A 216 -12.41 -11.13 -29.12
N LEU A 217 -13.31 -10.59 -28.29
CA LEU A 217 -13.22 -10.69 -26.84
C LEU A 217 -13.26 -12.14 -26.35
N ALA A 218 -14.09 -13.00 -26.94
CA ALA A 218 -14.19 -14.40 -26.53
C ALA A 218 -12.89 -15.15 -26.84
N GLY A 219 -12.24 -14.86 -27.97
CA GLY A 219 -10.90 -15.36 -28.28
C GLY A 219 -9.85 -14.89 -27.25
N LEU A 220 -9.91 -13.61 -26.85
CA LEU A 220 -9.01 -13.07 -25.83
C LEU A 220 -9.20 -13.74 -24.45
N GLU A 221 -10.45 -14.01 -24.06
CA GLU A 221 -10.81 -14.64 -22.78
C GLU A 221 -10.17 -16.02 -22.59
N GLU A 222 -9.79 -16.70 -23.67
CA GLU A 222 -9.15 -18.02 -23.64
C GLU A 222 -7.60 -17.95 -23.67
N LEU A 223 -7.01 -16.77 -23.84
CA LEU A 223 -5.56 -16.63 -23.94
C LEU A 223 -4.89 -16.47 -22.57
N VAL A 224 -3.82 -17.24 -22.38
CA VAL A 224 -2.82 -16.99 -21.33
C VAL A 224 -1.84 -15.93 -21.85
N VAL A 225 -2.19 -14.68 -21.65
CA VAL A 225 -1.38 -13.50 -21.98
C VAL A 225 -1.07 -12.72 -20.70
N TRP A 226 -0.03 -11.91 -20.70
CA TRP A 226 0.30 -11.07 -19.53
C TRP A 226 -0.91 -10.20 -19.10
N PRO A 227 -1.35 -10.22 -17.82
CA PRO A 227 -2.65 -9.63 -17.44
C PRO A 227 -2.72 -8.11 -17.61
N LYS A 228 -1.61 -7.37 -17.45
CA LYS A 228 -1.58 -5.95 -17.81
C LYS A 228 -1.88 -5.70 -19.29
N LEU A 229 -1.39 -6.55 -20.20
CA LEU A 229 -1.73 -6.47 -21.63
C LEU A 229 -3.19 -6.82 -21.89
N PHE A 230 -3.70 -7.89 -21.26
CA PHE A 230 -5.14 -8.23 -21.29
C PHE A 230 -6.01 -7.01 -20.90
N ARG A 231 -5.68 -6.33 -19.80
CA ARG A 231 -6.38 -5.13 -19.31
C ARG A 231 -6.32 -3.92 -20.26
N ARG A 232 -5.44 -3.92 -21.27
CA ARG A 232 -5.45 -2.91 -22.35
C ARG A 232 -6.24 -3.35 -23.56
N ILE A 233 -6.20 -4.64 -23.90
CA ILE A 233 -6.92 -5.18 -25.05
C ILE A 233 -8.44 -5.14 -24.81
N VAL A 234 -8.92 -5.48 -23.62
CA VAL A 234 -10.37 -5.47 -23.31
C VAL A 234 -11.04 -4.12 -23.63
N PRO A 235 -10.62 -2.98 -23.06
CA PRO A 235 -11.22 -1.68 -23.38
C PRO A 235 -10.96 -1.23 -24.83
N TYR A 236 -9.88 -1.71 -25.47
CA TYR A 236 -9.63 -1.46 -26.88
C TYR A 236 -10.69 -2.14 -27.76
N LEU A 237 -10.95 -3.44 -27.56
CA LEU A 237 -12.00 -4.16 -28.28
C LEU A 237 -13.39 -3.58 -27.97
N ALA A 238 -13.66 -3.21 -26.72
CA ALA A 238 -14.92 -2.59 -26.31
C ALA A 238 -15.15 -1.22 -26.98
N ALA A 239 -14.09 -0.51 -27.37
CA ALA A 239 -14.17 0.73 -28.14
C ALA A 239 -14.46 0.50 -29.65
N GLY A 240 -14.63 -0.75 -30.08
CA GLY A 240 -15.02 -1.12 -31.44
C GLY A 240 -13.87 -1.35 -32.42
N PHE A 241 -12.63 -1.42 -31.94
CA PHE A 241 -11.48 -1.78 -32.78
C PHE A 241 -11.47 -3.30 -33.03
N THR A 242 -11.29 -3.70 -34.29
CA THR A 242 -11.38 -5.10 -34.73
C THR A 242 -10.02 -5.74 -35.05
N GLY A 243 -8.92 -5.04 -34.79
CA GLY A 243 -7.54 -5.48 -35.02
C GLY A 243 -6.57 -4.48 -34.40
N PHE A 244 -5.29 -4.82 -34.32
CA PHE A 244 -4.29 -4.12 -33.53
C PHE A 244 -3.40 -3.15 -34.31
N ASP A 245 -3.67 -2.91 -35.60
CA ASP A 245 -2.92 -1.93 -36.41
C ASP A 245 -2.98 -0.51 -35.80
N GLY A 246 -4.08 -0.18 -35.11
CA GLY A 246 -4.28 1.09 -34.40
C GLY A 246 -3.92 1.06 -32.92
N PHE A 247 -3.42 -0.06 -32.38
CA PHE A 247 -3.25 -0.24 -30.93
C PHE A 247 -2.16 0.67 -30.35
N ASP A 248 -1.02 0.83 -31.03
CA ASP A 248 0.06 1.75 -30.63
C ASP A 248 -0.44 3.19 -30.50
N ALA A 249 -1.15 3.69 -31.53
CA ALA A 249 -1.71 5.04 -31.51
C ALA A 249 -2.77 5.21 -30.41
N TRP A 250 -3.55 4.16 -30.12
CA TRP A 250 -4.57 4.17 -29.07
C TRP A 250 -3.96 4.19 -27.66
N LEU A 251 -2.86 3.47 -27.43
CA LEU A 251 -2.09 3.53 -26.17
C LEU A 251 -1.58 4.96 -25.94
N ARG A 252 -0.83 5.50 -26.91
CA ARG A 252 -0.20 6.83 -26.81
C ARG A 252 -1.18 7.98 -26.59
N ALA A 253 -2.45 7.79 -26.92
CA ALA A 253 -3.50 8.79 -26.69
C ALA A 253 -3.79 9.04 -25.20
N ASP A 254 -3.37 8.15 -24.30
CA ASP A 254 -3.55 8.27 -22.86
C ASP A 254 -2.32 7.73 -22.11
N PRO A 255 -1.29 8.58 -21.91
CA PRO A 255 0.02 8.20 -21.38
C PRO A 255 0.01 7.82 -19.90
N VAL A 256 -1.13 7.92 -19.22
CA VAL A 256 -1.27 7.58 -17.80
C VAL A 256 -2.08 6.30 -17.65
N HIS A 257 -3.25 6.21 -18.27
CA HIS A 257 -4.17 5.11 -18.01
C HIS A 257 -4.08 3.95 -19.01
N ARG A 258 -3.46 4.16 -20.18
CA ARG A 258 -3.33 3.13 -21.21
C ARG A 258 -1.90 2.73 -21.46
N ASP A 259 -0.99 3.69 -21.45
CA ASP A 259 0.39 3.50 -21.87
C ASP A 259 1.36 3.63 -20.70
N ASP A 260 1.37 2.61 -19.83
CA ASP A 260 2.16 2.60 -18.59
C ASP A 260 3.62 3.02 -18.85
N GLU A 261 4.17 3.95 -18.07
CA GLU A 261 5.60 4.29 -18.11
C GLU A 261 6.42 3.09 -17.59
N LEU A 262 7.47 2.74 -18.33
CA LEU A 262 8.36 1.62 -18.07
C LEU A 262 9.82 2.08 -17.96
N PHE A 263 10.61 1.32 -17.23
CA PHE A 263 12.07 1.35 -17.31
C PHE A 263 12.57 0.03 -17.90
N LEU A 264 13.17 0.11 -19.09
CA LEU A 264 13.65 -1.05 -19.86
C LEU A 264 15.05 -1.45 -19.36
N LEU A 265 15.19 -2.67 -18.83
CA LEU A 265 16.41 -3.08 -18.13
C LEU A 265 17.56 -3.43 -19.07
N ASP A 266 17.26 -3.84 -20.30
CA ASP A 266 18.23 -4.16 -21.35
C ASP A 266 18.94 -2.91 -21.90
N ARG A 267 18.21 -1.80 -22.00
CA ARG A 267 18.68 -0.52 -22.56
C ARG A 267 19.01 0.53 -21.51
N LEU A 268 18.56 0.33 -20.27
CA LEU A 268 18.68 1.30 -19.17
C LEU A 268 18.05 2.66 -19.47
N GLU A 269 16.92 2.64 -20.16
CA GLU A 269 16.18 3.84 -20.57
C GLU A 269 14.72 3.79 -20.13
N ARG A 270 14.07 4.95 -20.14
CA ARG A 270 12.62 5.03 -19.97
C ARG A 270 11.94 4.72 -21.29
N GLY A 271 10.84 3.99 -21.22
CA GLY A 271 9.93 3.71 -22.32
C GLY A 271 8.50 3.66 -21.80
N HIS A 272 7.58 3.15 -22.60
CA HIS A 272 6.21 2.90 -22.20
C HIS A 272 5.71 1.55 -22.72
N MET A 273 4.47 1.20 -22.38
CA MET A 273 3.83 -0.03 -22.83
C MET A 273 3.82 -0.19 -24.36
N HIS A 274 3.65 0.91 -25.11
CA HIS A 274 3.71 0.86 -26.57
C HIS A 274 5.09 0.42 -27.11
N ASP A 275 6.17 0.59 -26.35
CA ASP A 275 7.53 0.20 -26.79
C ASP A 275 7.77 -1.30 -26.65
N VAL A 276 6.95 -1.98 -25.84
CA VAL A 276 7.07 -3.40 -25.52
C VAL A 276 5.92 -4.25 -26.08
N VAL A 277 5.02 -3.66 -26.86
CA VAL A 277 3.87 -4.35 -27.48
C VAL A 277 3.91 -4.15 -28.99
N ARG A 278 3.55 -5.19 -29.74
CA ARG A 278 3.38 -5.12 -31.20
C ARG A 278 2.07 -5.74 -31.62
N GLY A 279 1.24 -4.96 -32.31
CA GLY A 279 0.04 -5.40 -33.01
C GLY A 279 0.28 -5.57 -34.51
N ASP A 280 -0.42 -6.51 -35.13
CA ASP A 280 -0.43 -6.73 -36.59
C ASP A 280 -1.70 -7.50 -37.00
N GLY A 281 -2.66 -6.82 -37.64
CA GLY A 281 -3.96 -7.42 -37.96
C GLY A 281 -4.71 -7.85 -36.70
N ASP A 282 -5.09 -9.12 -36.60
CA ASP A 282 -5.74 -9.73 -35.43
C ASP A 282 -4.74 -10.29 -34.41
N ARG A 283 -3.45 -10.00 -34.57
CA ARG A 283 -2.38 -10.54 -33.73
C ARG A 283 -1.75 -9.50 -32.83
N ILE A 284 -1.35 -9.92 -31.64
CA ILE A 284 -0.62 -9.09 -30.69
C ILE A 284 0.44 -9.89 -29.94
N ARG A 285 1.52 -9.22 -29.52
CA ARG A 285 2.52 -9.80 -28.63
C ARG A 285 3.23 -8.76 -27.79
N LEU A 286 3.82 -9.21 -26.68
CA LEU A 286 4.95 -8.53 -26.07
C LEU A 286 6.23 -8.72 -26.90
N THR A 287 7.10 -7.72 -26.90
CA THR A 287 8.45 -7.81 -27.51
C THR A 287 9.54 -7.99 -26.47
N VAL A 288 9.22 -7.75 -25.20
CA VAL A 288 10.12 -7.88 -24.04
C VAL A 288 9.39 -8.67 -22.96
N TRP A 289 10.09 -9.57 -22.27
CA TRP A 289 9.52 -10.35 -21.20
C TRP A 289 9.23 -9.46 -19.97
N PRO A 290 8.16 -9.71 -19.18
CA PRO A 290 7.85 -8.87 -18.02
C PRO A 290 8.90 -8.87 -16.91
N GLU A 291 9.84 -9.83 -16.89
CA GLU A 291 11.01 -9.79 -15.99
C GLU A 291 12.05 -8.72 -16.37
N ASP A 292 12.01 -8.23 -17.61
CA ASP A 292 13.05 -7.40 -18.23
C ASP A 292 12.67 -5.90 -18.31
N PHE A 293 11.57 -5.50 -17.67
CA PHE A 293 11.21 -4.10 -17.46
C PHE A 293 10.63 -3.85 -16.07
N VAL A 294 10.56 -2.58 -15.69
CA VAL A 294 9.99 -2.12 -14.42
C VAL A 294 8.87 -1.14 -14.70
N ILE A 295 7.72 -1.32 -14.07
CA ILE A 295 6.55 -0.46 -14.21
C ILE A 295 6.68 0.73 -13.25
N SER A 296 6.55 1.94 -13.77
CA SER A 296 6.42 3.13 -12.94
C SER A 296 5.04 3.15 -12.26
N PRO A 297 4.96 3.48 -10.95
CA PRO A 297 3.69 3.79 -10.32
C PRO A 297 3.01 4.98 -11.00
N ASP A 298 1.69 5.00 -11.00
CA ASP A 298 0.93 6.15 -11.48
C ASP A 298 1.39 7.44 -10.79
N PRO A 299 1.56 8.53 -11.55
CA PRO A 299 1.97 9.80 -10.98
C PRO A 299 0.90 10.33 -10.03
N ALA A 300 1.33 10.98 -8.96
CA ALA A 300 0.41 11.66 -8.08
C ALA A 300 -0.28 12.83 -8.80
N LEU A 301 -1.59 13.00 -8.54
CA LEU A 301 -2.29 14.20 -8.98
C LEU A 301 -1.61 15.44 -8.37
N PRO A 302 -1.54 16.56 -9.10
CA PRO A 302 -0.99 17.80 -8.56
C PRO A 302 -1.65 18.17 -7.22
N GLY A 303 -0.84 18.31 -6.17
CA GLY A 303 -1.32 18.63 -4.82
C GLY A 303 -1.82 17.44 -3.99
N ALA A 304 -1.76 16.21 -4.51
CA ALA A 304 -2.10 15.02 -3.73
C ALA A 304 -1.04 14.77 -2.64
N PRO A 305 -1.45 14.41 -1.41
CA PRO A 305 -0.53 14.08 -0.34
C PRO A 305 0.15 12.73 -0.64
N THR A 306 1.39 12.76 -1.12
CA THR A 306 2.19 11.56 -1.44
C THR A 306 2.95 10.98 -0.25
N VAL A 307 2.89 11.68 0.89
CA VAL A 307 3.61 11.37 2.12
C VAL A 307 2.60 10.92 3.19
N PRO A 308 2.98 9.97 4.08
CA PRO A 308 2.18 9.59 5.25
C PRO A 308 1.61 10.75 6.06
N ARG A 309 0.47 10.51 6.72
CA ARG A 309 -0.17 11.36 7.74
C ARG A 309 -0.49 10.45 8.93
N PRO A 310 -0.38 10.79 10.23
CA PRO A 310 0.03 12.01 10.96
C PRO A 310 1.27 11.78 11.86
N ALA A 311 1.61 12.80 12.67
CA ALA A 311 2.79 12.86 13.54
C ALA A 311 2.82 11.77 14.63
N ALA A 312 3.91 10.99 14.67
CA ALA A 312 4.19 10.01 15.70
C ALA A 312 4.59 10.66 17.04
N ALA A 313 4.62 9.88 18.12
CA ALA A 313 5.19 10.35 19.38
C ALA A 313 6.63 10.87 19.15
N ALA A 314 6.93 12.06 19.67
CA ALA A 314 8.15 12.86 19.50
C ALA A 314 8.33 13.65 18.18
N ASP A 315 7.37 13.61 17.25
CA ASP A 315 7.44 14.43 16.01
C ASP A 315 7.25 15.93 16.28
N VAL A 316 6.51 16.27 17.34
CA VAL A 316 6.48 17.62 17.91
C VAL A 316 6.76 17.51 19.40
N LEU A 317 7.79 18.22 19.86
CA LEU A 317 8.20 18.20 21.26
C LEU A 317 7.84 19.50 21.97
N ILE A 318 7.40 19.37 23.23
CA ILE A 318 7.40 20.47 24.19
C ILE A 318 8.84 20.61 24.72
N VAL A 319 9.55 21.64 24.28
CA VAL A 319 10.96 21.87 24.65
C VAL A 319 11.13 22.88 25.78
N ALA A 320 10.15 23.75 25.99
CA ALA A 320 10.20 24.71 27.08
C ALA A 320 8.82 25.26 27.48
N VAL A 321 8.72 25.69 28.74
CA VAL A 321 7.55 26.39 29.30
C VAL A 321 8.01 27.64 30.06
N LEU A 322 7.20 28.70 30.07
CA LEU A 322 7.33 29.87 30.93
C LEU A 322 6.09 29.98 31.82
N PRO A 323 6.09 29.33 33.01
CA PRO A 323 4.92 29.27 33.88
C PRO A 323 4.69 30.55 34.70
N ASP A 324 5.76 31.29 35.03
CA ASP A 324 5.69 32.52 35.87
C ASP A 324 6.36 33.70 35.15
N PRO A 325 5.71 34.34 34.15
CA PRO A 325 6.28 35.51 33.45
C PRO A 325 6.54 36.69 34.39
N ALA A 326 7.50 37.57 34.09
CA ALA A 326 7.69 38.78 34.89
C ALA A 326 6.59 39.83 34.59
N GLY A 327 5.85 40.30 35.60
CA GLY A 327 4.88 41.40 35.48
C GLY A 327 3.49 41.04 36.01
N ALA A 328 2.42 41.60 35.44
CA ALA A 328 1.06 41.20 35.79
C ALA A 328 0.73 39.85 35.12
N ASP A 329 0.63 38.79 35.91
CA ASP A 329 0.74 37.38 35.48
C ASP A 329 -0.42 36.81 34.64
N ARG A 330 -1.53 37.55 34.46
CA ARG A 330 -2.68 36.99 33.74
C ARG A 330 -2.48 36.97 32.23
N GLY A 331 -2.16 35.77 31.71
CA GLY A 331 -2.27 35.40 30.30
C GLY A 331 -1.00 35.53 29.46
N ARG A 332 0.17 35.63 30.10
CA ARG A 332 1.47 35.76 29.43
C ARG A 332 2.33 34.50 29.50
N GLU A 333 1.79 33.41 30.00
CA GLU A 333 2.48 32.13 30.06
C GLU A 333 2.69 31.57 28.65
N LEU A 334 3.86 30.96 28.43
CA LEU A 334 4.30 30.51 27.11
C LEU A 334 4.66 29.04 27.11
N ILE A 335 4.39 28.39 25.99
CA ILE A 335 4.93 27.06 25.65
C ILE A 335 5.72 27.18 24.36
N THR A 336 6.86 26.51 24.32
CA THR A 336 7.70 26.41 23.13
C THR A 336 7.62 25.00 22.58
N LEU A 337 7.12 24.88 21.36
CA LEU A 337 7.07 23.64 20.60
C LEU A 337 8.16 23.63 19.54
N VAL A 338 8.75 22.48 19.28
CA VAL A 338 9.61 22.24 18.11
C VAL A 338 9.03 21.11 17.30
N ASN A 339 8.96 21.30 15.98
CA ASN A 339 8.77 20.19 15.05
C ASN A 339 10.13 19.52 14.83
N THR A 340 10.28 18.28 15.28
CA THR A 340 11.54 17.53 15.13
C THR A 340 11.66 16.88 13.75
N THR A 341 10.57 16.88 12.97
CA THR A 341 10.55 16.36 11.61
C THR A 341 10.98 17.43 10.60
N ALA A 342 11.32 17.00 9.40
CA ALA A 342 11.62 17.89 8.28
C ALA A 342 10.36 18.33 7.51
N ALA A 343 9.21 17.72 7.77
CA ALA A 343 7.96 18.03 7.08
C ALA A 343 7.17 19.10 7.83
N GLU A 344 6.37 19.89 7.11
CA GLU A 344 5.43 20.80 7.73
C GLU A 344 4.30 20.03 8.43
N ILE A 345 3.98 20.44 9.66
CA ILE A 345 2.92 19.84 10.47
C ILE A 345 1.83 20.89 10.70
N ASP A 346 0.64 20.61 10.20
CA ASP A 346 -0.56 21.38 10.54
C ASP A 346 -1.04 21.02 11.94
N LEU A 347 -0.98 21.98 12.85
CA LEU A 347 -1.42 21.85 14.25
C LEU A 347 -2.93 22.07 14.39
N THR A 348 -3.66 22.33 13.30
CA THR A 348 -5.11 22.51 13.34
C THR A 348 -5.81 21.30 13.93
N GLY A 349 -6.47 21.51 15.07
CA GLY A 349 -7.19 20.47 15.79
C GLY A 349 -6.35 19.69 16.81
N TRP A 350 -5.03 19.94 16.87
CA TRP A 350 -4.18 19.43 17.95
C TRP A 350 -4.58 20.06 19.28
N ARG A 351 -4.20 19.42 20.38
CA ARG A 351 -4.58 19.86 21.72
C ARG A 351 -3.40 19.86 22.67
N LEU A 352 -3.43 20.85 23.56
CA LEU A 352 -2.55 20.93 24.70
C LEU A 352 -3.37 20.84 25.98
N ALA A 353 -3.14 19.79 26.75
CA ALA A 353 -3.89 19.47 27.97
C ALA A 353 -3.01 19.51 29.22
N ASP A 354 -3.63 19.87 30.33
CA ASP A 354 -3.12 19.54 31.67
C ASP A 354 -3.16 18.01 31.85
N GLY A 355 -2.15 17.45 32.51
CA GLY A 355 -2.09 16.04 32.86
C GLY A 355 -3.30 15.53 33.65
N ALA A 356 -4.00 16.40 34.38
CA ALA A 356 -5.24 16.07 35.09
C ALA A 356 -6.46 15.92 34.17
N ASP A 357 -6.48 16.62 33.02
CA ASP A 357 -7.62 16.63 32.09
C ASP A 357 -7.55 15.49 31.05
N GLY A 358 -6.39 14.82 30.94
CA GLY A 358 -6.14 13.75 29.97
C GLY A 358 -6.02 14.24 28.51
N ALA A 359 -5.63 13.35 27.59
CA ALA A 359 -5.31 13.68 26.18
C ALA A 359 -6.49 14.25 25.34
N ARG A 360 -7.72 14.18 25.88
CA ARG A 360 -8.93 14.77 25.29
C ARG A 360 -9.42 16.01 26.06
N GLY A 361 -8.65 16.48 27.02
CA GLY A 361 -8.81 17.77 27.69
C GLY A 361 -8.04 18.87 26.98
N GLY A 362 -8.07 20.09 27.52
CA GLY A 362 -7.15 21.14 27.11
C GLY A 362 -7.54 22.01 25.90
N ARG A 363 -6.66 22.96 25.59
CA ARG A 363 -6.86 24.01 24.57
C ARG A 363 -6.54 23.50 23.16
N PRO A 364 -7.35 23.85 22.15
CA PRO A 364 -7.00 23.57 20.76
C PRO A 364 -5.86 24.48 20.27
N LEU A 365 -5.00 23.90 19.45
CA LEU A 365 -3.98 24.58 18.67
C LEU A 365 -4.45 24.73 17.22
N SER A 366 -3.82 25.65 16.52
CA SER A 366 -4.04 25.89 15.09
C SER A 366 -2.82 26.53 14.46
N GLY A 367 -2.80 26.52 13.13
CA GLY A 367 -1.68 27.04 12.36
C GLY A 367 -0.69 25.94 12.00
N VAL A 368 0.33 26.36 11.28
CA VAL A 368 1.21 25.48 10.53
C VAL A 368 2.63 25.63 11.06
N LEU A 369 3.23 24.50 11.46
CA LEU A 369 4.59 24.45 11.98
C LEU A 369 5.51 23.79 10.95
N GLY A 370 6.32 24.61 10.27
CA GLY A 370 7.32 24.13 9.31
C GLY A 370 8.27 23.10 9.91
N GLY A 371 8.89 22.27 9.06
CA GLY A 371 9.89 21.29 9.49
C GLY A 371 11.08 21.94 10.21
N GLY A 372 11.50 21.38 11.35
CA GLY A 372 12.58 21.94 12.19
C GLY A 372 12.25 23.29 12.85
N ALA A 373 11.05 23.83 12.61
CA ALA A 373 10.67 25.14 13.11
C ALA A 373 10.31 25.07 14.60
N VAL A 374 10.54 26.20 15.27
CA VAL A 374 10.19 26.41 16.67
C VAL A 374 9.11 27.48 16.73
N VAL A 375 8.06 27.22 17.51
CA VAL A 375 6.99 28.20 17.74
C VAL A 375 6.76 28.39 19.23
N GLN A 376 6.52 29.65 19.63
CA GLN A 376 6.06 29.98 20.97
C GLN A 376 4.57 30.30 20.96
N ILE A 377 3.83 29.67 21.87
CA ILE A 377 2.37 29.77 21.97
C ILE A 377 2.02 30.34 23.34
N ALA A 378 1.33 31.49 23.36
CA ALA A 378 0.81 32.10 24.58
C ALA A 378 -0.49 31.44 25.03
N LEU A 379 -0.59 31.05 26.31
CA LEU A 379 -1.67 30.23 26.85
C LEU A 379 -2.98 30.97 27.11
N GLY A 380 -2.95 32.30 27.26
CA GLY A 380 -4.16 33.10 27.45
C GLY A 380 -4.86 32.78 28.77
N ALA A 381 -6.11 32.31 28.72
CA ALA A 381 -6.90 32.00 29.92
C ALA A 381 -6.55 30.63 30.57
N ALA A 382 -5.76 29.81 29.89
CA ALA A 382 -5.19 28.59 30.47
C ALA A 382 -3.95 28.94 31.29
N HIS A 383 -3.73 28.22 32.39
CA HIS A 383 -2.68 28.48 33.37
C HIS A 383 -1.80 27.25 33.61
N LEU A 384 -0.50 27.47 33.74
CA LEU A 384 0.52 26.55 34.18
C LEU A 384 0.70 26.70 35.70
N GLY A 385 0.66 25.59 36.41
CA GLY A 385 0.79 25.59 37.86
C GLY A 385 2.17 26.08 38.35
N ASN A 386 2.21 27.20 39.09
CA ASN A 386 3.43 27.66 39.76
C ASN A 386 3.95 26.72 40.88
N LYS A 387 3.18 25.68 41.21
CA LYS A 387 3.56 24.61 42.16
C LYS A 387 4.01 23.31 41.46
N GLY A 388 4.23 23.36 40.16
CA GLY A 388 4.47 22.19 39.33
C GLY A 388 3.22 21.76 38.57
N ASP A 389 3.44 21.17 37.41
CA ASP A 389 2.39 20.82 36.45
C ASP A 389 2.86 19.74 35.47
N ALA A 390 1.93 19.11 34.77
CA ALA A 390 2.17 18.19 33.67
C ALA A 390 1.39 18.61 32.41
N LEU A 391 2.05 18.56 31.25
CA LEU A 391 1.45 18.94 29.98
C LEU A 391 1.49 17.77 29.01
N ILE A 392 0.37 17.55 28.32
CA ILE A 392 0.22 16.58 27.25
C ILE A 392 -0.04 17.34 25.95
N LEU A 393 0.79 17.09 24.94
CA LEU A 393 0.54 17.46 23.55
C LEU A 393 -0.08 16.26 22.85
N ALA A 394 -1.27 16.45 22.26
CA ALA A 394 -1.95 15.42 21.49
C ALA A 394 -2.27 15.93 20.08
N ASP A 395 -2.21 15.03 19.11
CA ASP A 395 -2.54 15.34 17.73
C ASP A 395 -4.07 15.52 17.52
N GLY A 396 -4.48 15.84 16.29
CA GLY A 396 -5.89 15.98 15.93
C GLY A 396 -6.73 14.70 16.08
N THR A 397 -6.10 13.54 16.31
CA THR A 397 -6.76 12.25 16.59
C THR A 397 -6.89 11.97 18.09
N GLY A 398 -6.22 12.77 18.93
CA GLY A 398 -6.13 12.60 20.38
C GLY A 398 -5.03 11.63 20.81
N ALA A 399 -4.13 11.24 19.90
CA ALA A 399 -2.94 10.46 20.23
C ALA A 399 -1.93 11.37 20.93
N VAL A 400 -1.32 10.90 22.01
CA VAL A 400 -0.28 11.66 22.73
C VAL A 400 0.97 11.70 21.86
N VAL A 401 1.36 12.90 21.45
CA VAL A 401 2.56 13.18 20.67
C VAL A 401 3.75 13.44 21.61
N ASP A 402 3.54 14.19 22.69
CA ASP A 402 4.56 14.42 23.71
C ASP A 402 3.94 14.70 25.08
N GLN A 403 4.73 14.47 26.14
CA GLN A 403 4.37 14.81 27.51
C GLN A 403 5.59 15.29 28.30
N VAL A 404 5.40 16.35 29.08
CA VAL A 404 6.40 16.90 30.02
C VAL A 404 5.78 17.14 31.39
N ALA A 405 6.62 17.19 32.42
CA ALA A 405 6.22 17.63 33.74
C ALA A 405 7.35 18.46 34.39
N PHE A 406 6.98 19.43 35.21
CA PHE A 406 7.90 20.23 36.01
C PHE A 406 7.39 20.37 37.45
N LYS A 407 8.30 20.67 38.38
CA LYS A 407 7.99 20.81 39.81
C LYS A 407 8.13 22.26 40.26
N ALA A 408 7.53 22.60 41.41
CA ALA A 408 7.57 23.94 42.00
C ALA A 408 8.99 24.53 42.09
N GLU A 409 9.99 23.70 42.37
CA GLU A 409 11.37 24.15 42.59
C GLU A 409 12.05 24.66 41.29
N ALA A 410 11.52 24.27 40.13
CA ALA A 410 11.98 24.74 38.83
C ALA A 410 11.35 26.09 38.44
N VAL A 411 10.26 26.49 39.09
CA VAL A 411 9.53 27.73 38.80
C VAL A 411 10.24 28.91 39.44
N LYS A 412 10.62 29.89 38.61
CA LYS A 412 11.21 31.16 39.04
C LYS A 412 10.64 32.28 38.17
N THR A 413 10.26 33.39 38.79
CA THR A 413 9.67 34.53 38.09
C THR A 413 10.56 35.01 36.95
N GLY A 414 9.95 35.15 35.77
CA GLY A 414 10.58 35.54 34.52
C GLY A 414 11.48 34.48 33.87
N ARG A 415 11.50 33.24 34.34
CA ARG A 415 12.43 32.20 33.84
C ARG A 415 11.72 31.05 33.12
N THR A 416 12.19 30.77 31.92
CA THR A 416 11.81 29.61 31.13
C THR A 416 12.43 28.33 31.70
N ILE A 417 11.62 27.29 31.81
CA ILE A 417 12.04 25.91 32.13
C ILE A 417 12.22 25.20 30.79
N CYS A 418 13.43 24.69 30.53
CA CYS A 418 13.72 23.89 29.34
C CYS A 418 13.69 22.41 29.70
N PHE A 419 13.10 21.58 28.84
CA PHE A 419 13.07 20.14 28.98
C PHE A 419 14.19 19.53 28.16
N GLY A 420 15.18 18.95 28.85
CA GLY A 420 16.20 18.14 28.19
C GLY A 420 15.62 16.82 27.72
N ARG A 421 15.86 16.45 26.47
CA ARG A 421 15.62 15.11 25.93
C ARG A 421 16.99 14.52 25.61
N GLY A 422 17.26 13.32 26.14
CA GLY A 422 18.56 12.65 26.03
C GLY A 422 18.80 12.04 24.66
#